data_AF-A0A426V0Z5-F1
#
_entry.id   AF-A0A426V0Z5-F1
#
_cell.length_a   1.000
_cell.length_b   1.000
_cell.length_c   1.000
_cell.angle_alpha   90.00
_cell.angle_beta   90.00
_cell.angle_gamma   90.00
#
_symmetry.space_group_name_H-M   'P 1'
#
loop_
_entity.id
_entity.type
_entity.pdbx_description
1 polymer ?
#
loop_
_entity_poly.entity_id
_entity_poly.type
_entity_poly.pdbx_seq_one_letter_code
_entity_poly.pdbx_strand_id
1 'polypeptide(L)'
;MDGYLGDFRRGPAVFTLYHLGADHPARPNRITVYLVDVDDGAGPRECCRFTDDSEDVPEWSIAWRGDAWCPWILEQSRALIAEPDDT
;
A
#
# COMPACT_ATOMS: atom_id res chain seq x y z
N MET A 1 -11.38 -11.75 -7.17
CA MET A 1 -10.74 -10.48 -7.54
C MET A 1 -9.96 -10.05 -6.32
N ASP A 2 -8.75 -10.57 -6.25
CA ASP A 2 -7.69 -10.15 -5.35
C ASP A 2 -7.37 -8.72 -5.79
N GLY A 3 -7.65 -7.71 -4.99
CA GLY A 3 -7.60 -6.30 -5.40
C GLY A 3 -6.20 -5.78 -5.75
N TYR A 4 -5.30 -6.62 -6.25
CA TYR A 4 -3.97 -6.29 -6.74
C TYR A 4 -3.99 -5.06 -7.68
N LEU A 5 -3.09 -4.12 -7.41
CA LEU A 5 -2.89 -2.91 -8.20
C LEU A 5 -1.55 -2.88 -8.92
N GLY A 6 -0.55 -3.61 -8.43
CA GLY A 6 0.78 -3.63 -9.04
C GLY A 6 1.88 -3.96 -8.06
N ASP A 7 3.09 -4.05 -8.59
CA ASP A 7 4.31 -4.25 -7.83
C ASP A 7 5.37 -3.18 -8.11
N PHE A 8 6.21 -2.93 -7.12
CA PHE A 8 7.40 -2.08 -7.24
C PHE A 8 8.53 -2.68 -6.40
N ARG A 9 9.79 -2.35 -6.73
CA ARG A 9 10.94 -3.02 -6.13
C ARG A 9 12.03 -2.07 -5.70
N ARG A 10 12.74 -2.45 -4.63
CA ARG A 10 13.95 -1.78 -4.18
C ARG A 10 14.99 -2.80 -3.76
N GLY A 11 16.03 -2.96 -4.58
CA GLY A 11 17.01 -4.02 -4.38
C GLY A 11 16.34 -5.41 -4.48
N PRO A 12 16.56 -6.32 -3.52
CA PRO A 12 15.93 -7.64 -3.53
C PRO A 12 14.48 -7.63 -3.05
N ALA A 13 14.00 -6.54 -2.44
CA ALA A 13 12.64 -6.46 -1.91
C ALA A 13 11.63 -6.09 -3.01
N VAL A 14 10.59 -6.91 -3.13
CA VAL A 14 9.41 -6.67 -3.98
C VAL A 14 8.27 -6.24 -3.07
N PHE A 15 7.61 -5.14 -3.43
CA PHE A 15 6.43 -4.63 -2.75
C PHE A 15 5.23 -4.84 -3.65
N THR A 16 4.14 -5.33 -3.08
CA THR A 16 2.90 -5.57 -3.81
C THR A 16 1.78 -4.75 -3.19
N LEU A 17 1.09 -3.99 -4.03
CA LEU A 17 -0.01 -3.13 -3.62
C LEU A 17 -1.35 -3.80 -3.92
N TYR A 18 -2.26 -3.75 -2.94
CA TYR A 18 -3.62 -4.25 -3.04
C TYR A 18 -4.61 -3.18 -2.60
N HIS A 19 -5.75 -3.15 -3.28
CA HIS A 19 -6.99 -2.49 -2.92
C HIS A 19 -7.87 -3.43 -2.09
N LEU A 20 -8.21 -3.03 -0.87
CA LEU A 20 -9.03 -3.82 0.05
C LEU A 20 -10.53 -3.44 0.04
N GLY A 21 -10.92 -2.42 -0.73
CA GLY A 21 -12.28 -1.90 -0.74
C GLY A 21 -12.46 -0.67 0.15
N ALA A 22 -13.73 -0.29 0.34
CA ALA A 22 -14.08 0.86 1.19
C ALA A 22 -14.03 0.49 2.67
N ASP A 23 -13.35 1.30 3.49
CA ASP A 23 -13.11 1.07 4.92
C ASP A 23 -14.41 1.03 5.75
N HIS A 24 -15.43 1.79 5.33
CA HIS A 24 -16.69 1.84 6.06
C HIS A 24 -17.86 2.40 5.25
N PRO A 25 -19.05 1.77 5.25
CA PRO A 25 -20.24 2.30 4.58
C PRO A 25 -20.83 3.56 5.25
N ALA A 26 -20.38 3.91 6.47
CA ALA A 26 -20.93 5.04 7.24
C ALA A 26 -20.11 6.34 7.13
N ARG A 27 -18.96 6.36 6.43
CA ARG A 27 -18.29 7.62 6.10
C ARG A 27 -18.93 8.23 4.84
N PRO A 28 -19.22 9.54 4.82
CA PRO A 28 -19.89 10.19 3.69
C PRO A 28 -19.03 10.20 2.43
N ASN A 29 -17.71 10.15 2.59
CA ASN A 29 -16.76 9.98 1.50
C ASN A 29 -16.29 8.53 1.47
N ARG A 30 -16.31 7.90 0.30
CA ARG A 30 -15.92 6.49 0.12
C ARG A 30 -14.39 6.40 0.20
N ILE A 31 -13.87 6.26 1.42
CA ILE A 31 -12.44 6.09 1.66
C ILE A 31 -12.04 4.66 1.28
N THR A 32 -11.11 4.55 0.36
CA THR A 32 -10.54 3.29 -0.09
C THR A 32 -9.34 2.90 0.76
N VAL A 33 -9.27 1.65 1.19
CA VAL A 33 -8.13 1.09 1.94
C VAL A 33 -7.20 0.34 1.00
N TYR A 34 -5.91 0.54 1.21
CA TYR A 34 -4.83 -0.13 0.50
C TYR A 34 -3.91 -0.88 1.47
N LEU A 35 -3.36 -1.98 0.98
CA LEU A 35 -2.37 -2.81 1.67
C LEU A 35 -1.13 -2.94 0.79
N VAL A 36 0.03 -2.71 1.41
CA VAL A 36 1.34 -3.03 0.83
C VAL A 36 1.89 -4.22 1.56
N ASP A 37 2.14 -5.30 0.83
CA ASP A 37 3.00 -6.40 1.28
C ASP A 37 4.42 -6.20 0.76
N VAL A 38 5.38 -6.79 1.46
CA VAL A 38 6.77 -6.90 1.03
C VAL A 38 7.20 -8.37 1.02
N ASP A 39 7.91 -8.77 -0.01
CA ASP A 39 8.67 -10.02 -0.08
C ASP A 39 10.15 -9.70 -0.30
N ASP A 40 10.97 -10.00 0.71
CA ASP A 40 12.43 -9.84 0.68
C ASP A 40 13.18 -11.18 0.58
N GLY A 41 12.48 -12.25 0.16
CA GLY A 41 12.99 -13.63 0.15
C GLY A 41 12.71 -14.43 1.43
N ALA A 42 12.04 -13.81 2.41
CA ALA A 42 11.55 -14.48 3.62
C ALA A 42 10.02 -14.71 3.61
N GLY A 43 9.39 -14.60 2.45
CA GLY A 43 7.94 -14.74 2.26
C GLY A 43 7.18 -13.41 2.44
N PRO A 44 5.99 -13.28 1.82
CA PRO A 44 5.23 -12.05 1.80
C PRO A 44 4.72 -11.71 3.20
N ARG A 45 4.84 -10.45 3.57
CA ARG A 45 4.41 -9.91 4.87
C ARG A 45 3.89 -8.49 4.73
N GLU A 46 2.91 -8.18 5.57
CA GLU A 46 2.33 -6.85 5.60
C GLU A 46 3.38 -5.80 5.98
N CYS A 47 3.54 -4.82 5.11
CA CYS A 47 4.43 -3.68 5.29
C CYS A 47 3.65 -2.47 5.83
N CYS A 48 2.57 -2.10 5.15
CA CYS A 48 1.84 -0.87 5.41
C CYS A 48 0.37 -1.00 5.00
N ARG A 49 -0.53 -0.41 5.79
CA ARG A 49 -1.90 -0.11 5.38
C ARG A 49 -2.11 1.39 5.36
N PHE A 50 -2.81 1.88 4.36
CA PHE A 50 -3.12 3.31 4.25
C PHE A 50 -4.39 3.52 3.45
N THR A 51 -4.88 4.76 3.41
CA THR A 51 -6.08 5.10 2.65
C THR A 51 -5.80 6.15 1.57
N ASP A 52 -6.74 6.33 0.65
CA ASP A 52 -6.68 7.43 -0.35
C ASP A 52 -6.82 8.82 0.29
N ASP A 53 -7.26 8.88 1.55
CA ASP A 53 -7.37 10.12 2.30
C ASP A 53 -5.98 10.64 2.70
N SER A 54 -5.65 11.86 2.28
CA SER A 54 -4.33 12.45 2.54
C SER A 54 -4.12 12.89 3.98
N GLU A 55 -5.20 13.05 4.77
CA GLU A 55 -5.15 13.44 6.18
C GLU A 55 -4.99 12.21 7.09
N ASP A 56 -5.31 11.02 6.58
CA ASP A 56 -5.14 9.75 7.26
C ASP A 56 -3.66 9.34 7.38
N VAL A 57 -3.31 8.77 8.53
CA VAL A 57 -1.93 8.40 8.83
C VAL A 57 -1.69 6.93 8.45
N PRO A 58 -0.69 6.63 7.62
CA PRO A 58 -0.39 5.26 7.22
C PRO A 58 0.02 4.40 8.42
N GLU A 59 -0.57 3.22 8.51
CA GLU A 59 -0.33 2.22 9.54
C GLU A 59 0.80 1.28 9.11
N TRP A 60 1.98 1.49 9.67
CA TRP A 60 3.15 0.66 9.41
C TRP A 60 3.23 -0.53 10.38
N SER A 61 3.55 -1.70 9.83
CA SER A 61 4.01 -2.85 10.60
C SER A 61 5.19 -2.47 11.49
N ILE A 62 5.32 -3.13 12.65
CA ILE A 62 6.32 -2.80 13.67
C ILE A 62 7.74 -2.75 13.10
N ALA A 63 8.07 -3.64 12.17
CA ALA A 63 9.37 -3.70 11.51
C ALA A 63 9.70 -2.48 10.62
N TRP A 64 8.69 -1.72 10.19
CA TRP A 64 8.81 -0.60 9.27
C TRP A 64 8.62 0.76 9.94
N ARG A 65 8.19 0.81 11.21
CA ARG A 65 7.90 2.07 11.90
C ARG A 65 9.16 2.95 12.00
N GLY A 66 9.13 4.09 11.32
CA GLY A 66 10.23 5.05 11.30
C GLY A 66 11.35 4.70 10.31
N ASP A 67 11.13 3.72 9.43
CA ASP A 67 12.10 3.37 8.41
C ASP A 67 12.23 4.47 7.35
N ALA A 68 13.45 4.70 6.85
CA ALA A 68 13.72 5.71 5.84
C ALA A 68 13.08 5.40 4.48
N TRP A 69 12.63 4.17 4.26
CA TRP A 69 11.97 3.75 3.02
C TRP A 69 10.48 4.07 3.02
N CYS A 70 9.87 4.31 4.19
CA CYS A 70 8.44 4.57 4.32
C CYS A 70 7.93 5.68 3.37
N PRO A 71 8.57 6.85 3.28
CA PRO A 71 8.13 7.91 2.35
C PRO A 71 8.18 7.46 0.89
N TRP A 72 9.23 6.74 0.50
CA TRP A 72 9.40 6.25 -0.87
C TRP A 72 8.37 5.18 -1.23
N ILE A 73 8.08 4.24 -0.32
CA ILE A 73 7.06 3.20 -0.51
C ILE A 73 5.68 3.83 -0.76
N LEU A 74 5.31 4.87 0.02
CA LEU A 74 4.05 5.58 -0.18
C LEU A 74 4.00 6.33 -1.51
N GLU A 75 5.11 6.96 -1.92
CA GLU A 75 5.19 7.64 -3.21
C GLU A 75 4.96 6.67 -4.37
N GLN A 76 5.63 5.51 -4.37
CA GLN A 76 5.44 4.48 -5.40
C GLN A 76 4.02 3.90 -5.37
N SER A 77 3.46 3.67 -4.17
CA SER A 77 2.09 3.18 -4.03
C SER A 77 1.07 4.17 -4.60
N ARG A 78 1.26 5.46 -4.34
CA ARG A 78 0.40 6.53 -4.87
C ARG A 78 0.54 6.67 -6.38
N ALA A 79 1.73 6.47 -6.95
CA ALA A 79 1.92 6.44 -8.38
C ALA A 79 1.11 5.30 -9.03
N LEU A 80 1.15 4.10 -8.48
CA LEU A 80 0.34 2.96 -8.95
C LEU A 80 -1.17 3.20 -8.84
N ILE A 81 -1.62 3.91 -7.82
CA ILE A 81 -3.04 4.27 -7.66
C ILE A 81 -3.47 5.30 -8.72
N ALA A 82 -2.60 6.27 -9.03
CA ALA A 82 -2.88 7.32 -10.01
C ALA A 82 -2.84 6.82 -11.46
N GLU A 83 -2.00 5.81 -11.73
CA GLU A 83 -1.87 5.14 -13.02
C GLU A 83 -2.20 3.65 -12.87
N PRO A 84 -3.48 3.28 -12.65
CA PRO A 84 -3.87 1.88 -12.67
C PRO A 84 -3.61 1.35 -14.08
N ASP A 85 -2.75 0.34 -14.20
CA ASP A 85 -2.36 -0.26 -15.48
C ASP A 85 -3.64 -0.68 -16.25
N ASP A 86 -3.91 0.01 -17.37
CA ASP A 86 -4.99 -0.29 -18.32
C ASP A 86 -4.52 -1.46 -19.20
N THR A 87 -4.50 -2.68 -18.65
CA THR A 87 -4.23 -3.92 -19.40
C THR A 87 -5.40 -4.89 -19.35
#